data_AF-A0AA39QLJ2-F1
#
_entry.id   AF-A0AA39QLJ2-F1
#
_cell.length_a   1.000
_cell.length_b   1.000
_cell.length_c   1.000
_cell.angle_alpha   90.00
_cell.angle_beta   90.00
_cell.angle_gamma   90.00
#
_symmetry.space_group_name_H-M   'P 1'
#
loop_
_entity.id
_entity.type
_entity.pdbx_description
1 polymer ?
#
loop_
_entity_poly.entity_id
_entity_poly.type
_entity_poly.pdbx_seq_one_letter_code
_entity_poly.pdbx_strand_id
1 'polypeptide(L)'
;GADRLYRILITKSAWLIWKLRNKRRIGKEDDPDAWHSQQEIHNRWLSVINLRLHLDCLLTNTQRYETKALEHCTVATTWSRLLQNENGLPSDWMNDVSKHRTEVLVGIEPLRPSCPRPRGWHR
;
A
#
# COMPACT_ATOMS: atom_id res chain seq x y z
N GLY A 1 -8.43 11.13 12.42
CA GLY A 1 -8.25 10.46 11.11
C GLY A 1 -7.04 11.00 10.37
N ALA A 2 -7.09 12.28 9.97
CA ALA A 2 -6.05 12.92 9.17
C ALA A 2 -4.65 12.89 9.80
N ASP A 3 -4.51 13.17 11.10
CA ASP A 3 -3.19 13.12 11.78
C ASP A 3 -2.59 11.71 11.80
N ARG A 4 -3.44 10.69 11.96
CA ARG A 4 -3.02 9.29 11.91
C ARG A 4 -2.55 8.92 10.51
N LEU A 5 -3.28 9.34 9.49
CA LEU A 5 -2.91 9.14 8.09
C LEU A 5 -1.56 9.79 7.78
N TYR A 6 -1.38 11.05 8.17
CA TYR A 6 -0.12 11.78 7.97
C TYR A 6 1.06 11.05 8.60
N ARG A 7 0.93 10.59 9.86
CA ARG A 7 1.99 9.81 10.54
C ARG A 7 2.29 8.51 9.81
N ILE A 8 1.27 7.80 9.30
CA ILE A 8 1.47 6.58 8.50
C ILE A 8 2.27 6.90 7.24
N LEU A 9 1.86 7.92 6.47
CA LEU A 9 2.51 8.29 5.22
C LEU A 9 3.98 8.68 5.42
N ILE A 10 4.27 9.55 6.39
CA ILE A 10 5.64 9.97 6.70
C ILE A 10 6.49 8.77 7.15
N THR A 11 5.99 7.95 8.06
CA THR A 11 6.75 6.79 8.58
C THR A 11 7.05 5.78 7.47
N LYS A 12 6.05 5.45 6.65
CA LYS A 12 6.22 4.49 5.53
C LYS A 12 7.14 5.04 4.45
N SER A 13 7.07 6.33 4.17
CA SER A 13 7.93 6.98 3.18
C SER A 13 9.38 7.07 3.65
N ALA A 14 9.61 7.46 4.91
CA ALA A 14 10.94 7.48 5.52
C ALA A 14 11.58 6.08 5.54
N TRP A 15 10.80 5.06 5.92
CA TRP A 15 11.27 3.66 5.88
C TRP A 15 11.62 3.22 4.46
N LEU A 16 10.78 3.56 3.46
CA LEU A 16 11.05 3.21 2.07
C LEU A 16 12.33 3.89 1.57
N ILE A 17 12.52 5.18 1.85
CA ILE A 17 13.73 5.93 1.52
C ILE A 17 14.94 5.26 2.15
N TRP A 18 14.88 4.96 3.45
CA TRP A 18 15.96 4.27 4.16
C TRP A 18 16.27 2.90 3.54
N LYS A 19 15.24 2.10 3.20
CA LYS A 19 15.42 0.79 2.58
C LYS A 19 16.04 0.89 1.19
N LEU A 20 15.63 1.87 0.38
CA LEU A 20 16.21 2.12 -0.94
C LEU A 20 17.68 2.56 -0.82
N ARG A 21 18.00 3.45 0.14
CA ARG A 21 19.39 3.88 0.41
C ARG A 21 20.28 2.72 0.83
N ASN A 22 19.82 1.85 1.74
CA ASN A 22 20.62 0.70 2.17
C ASN A 22 20.82 -0.32 1.05
N LYS A 23 19.80 -0.56 0.21
CA LYS A 23 19.95 -1.41 -0.98
C LYS A 23 21.00 -0.88 -1.96
N ARG A 24 21.09 0.44 -2.12
CA ARG A 24 22.12 1.10 -2.94
C ARG A 24 23.51 0.94 -2.31
N ARG A 25 23.65 1.38 -1.05
CA ARG A 25 24.95 1.48 -0.36
C ARG A 25 25.58 0.12 -0.03
N ILE A 26 24.79 -0.86 0.39
CA ILE A 26 25.31 -2.17 0.86
C ILE A 26 25.27 -3.21 -0.26
N GLY A 27 24.29 -3.14 -1.15
CA GLY A 27 24.06 -4.19 -2.15
C GLY A 27 24.77 -3.96 -3.48
N LYS A 28 25.16 -2.73 -3.81
CA LYS A 28 25.60 -2.36 -5.17
C LYS A 28 26.66 -1.23 -5.23
N GLU A 29 27.34 -0.93 -4.12
CA GLU A 29 28.45 0.05 -4.06
C GLU A 29 28.16 1.41 -4.74
N ASP A 30 26.91 1.88 -4.67
CA ASP A 30 26.45 3.14 -5.31
C ASP A 30 26.55 3.21 -6.84
N ASP A 31 26.55 2.06 -7.53
CA ASP A 31 26.46 1.96 -8.99
C ASP A 31 25.26 2.76 -9.55
N PRO A 32 25.49 3.73 -10.47
CA PRO A 32 24.44 4.58 -11.06
C PRO A 32 23.43 3.85 -11.96
N ASP A 33 23.87 2.85 -12.72
CA ASP A 33 23.04 2.07 -13.64
C ASP A 33 22.07 1.14 -12.89
N ALA A 34 22.41 0.83 -11.64
CA ALA A 34 21.58 0.07 -10.75
C ALA A 34 20.45 0.86 -10.05
N TRP A 35 20.28 2.16 -10.35
CA TRP A 35 19.29 2.99 -9.69
C TRP A 35 17.86 2.57 -10.03
N HIS A 36 17.03 2.48 -8.99
CA HIS A 36 15.60 2.25 -9.17
C HIS A 36 14.96 3.37 -10.00
N SER A 37 14.26 2.98 -11.08
CA SER A 37 13.44 3.90 -11.87
C SER A 37 12.38 4.57 -11.00
N GLN A 38 12.00 5.80 -11.34
CA GLN A 38 10.91 6.50 -10.67
C GLN A 38 9.60 5.68 -10.67
N GLN A 39 9.31 4.95 -11.75
CA GLN A 39 8.15 4.05 -11.83
C GLN A 39 8.24 2.92 -10.79
N GLU A 40 9.41 2.33 -10.62
CA GLU A 40 9.61 1.26 -9.66
C GLU A 40 9.48 1.77 -8.22
N ILE A 41 10.01 2.96 -7.93
CA ILE A 41 9.87 3.62 -6.62
C ILE A 41 8.41 3.92 -6.34
N HIS A 42 7.69 4.47 -7.31
CA HIS A 42 6.26 4.79 -7.22
C HIS A 42 5.43 3.53 -6.93
N ASN A 43 5.60 2.47 -7.72
CA ASN A 43 4.86 1.22 -7.55
C ASN A 43 5.17 0.54 -6.21
N ARG A 44 6.44 0.59 -5.76
CA ARG A 44 6.83 0.09 -4.44
C ARG A 44 6.19 0.89 -3.31
N TRP A 45 6.13 2.21 -3.44
CA TRP A 45 5.48 3.07 -2.46
C TRP A 45 3.98 2.75 -2.37
N LEU A 46 3.30 2.61 -3.51
CA LEU A 46 1.91 2.19 -3.56
C LEU A 46 1.67 0.84 -2.90
N SER A 47 2.50 -0.18 -3.20
CA SER A 47 2.39 -1.49 -2.54
C SER A 47 2.54 -1.39 -1.02
N VAL A 48 3.42 -0.52 -0.51
CA VAL A 48 3.62 -0.33 0.94
C VAL A 48 2.40 0.32 1.59
N ILE A 49 1.78 1.32 0.94
CA ILE A 49 0.58 1.97 1.47
C ILE A 49 -0.63 1.03 1.38
N ASN A 50 -0.83 0.34 0.25
CA ASN A 50 -1.87 -0.68 0.08
C ASN A 50 -1.77 -1.78 1.13
N LEU A 51 -0.55 -2.30 1.38
CA LEU A 51 -0.33 -3.30 2.43
C LEU A 51 -0.70 -2.76 3.81
N ARG A 52 -0.41 -1.48 4.09
CA ARG A 52 -0.74 -0.89 5.39
C ARG A 52 -2.25 -0.74 5.58
N LEU A 53 -2.95 -0.32 4.54
CA LEU A 53 -4.41 -0.25 4.53
C LEU A 53 -5.02 -1.64 4.74
N HIS A 54 -4.53 -2.66 4.03
CA HIS A 54 -4.98 -4.03 4.22
C HIS A 54 -4.78 -4.52 5.66
N LEU A 55 -3.60 -4.25 6.25
CA LEU A 55 -3.35 -4.59 7.66
C LEU A 55 -4.27 -3.84 8.62
N ASP A 56 -4.52 -2.56 8.38
CA ASP A 56 -5.46 -1.77 9.19
C ASP A 56 -6.89 -2.36 9.11
N CYS A 57 -7.35 -2.81 7.94
CA CYS A 57 -8.64 -3.51 7.77
C CYS A 57 -8.65 -4.90 8.42
N LEU A 58 -7.56 -5.67 8.34
CA LEU A 58 -7.50 -6.96 9.05
C LEU A 58 -7.60 -6.78 10.56
N LEU A 59 -6.99 -5.72 11.08
CA LEU A 59 -7.02 -5.39 12.50
C LEU A 59 -8.37 -4.87 12.99
N THR A 60 -9.33 -4.52 12.11
CA THR A 60 -10.70 -4.20 12.56
C THR A 60 -11.54 -5.44 12.85
N ASN A 61 -11.07 -6.64 12.53
CA ASN A 61 -11.81 -7.87 12.78
C ASN A 61 -11.86 -8.19 14.29
N THR A 62 -12.97 -7.83 14.92
CA THR A 62 -13.22 -8.06 16.36
C THR A 62 -13.33 -9.54 16.72
N GLN A 63 -13.69 -10.41 15.78
CA GLN A 63 -13.74 -11.85 16.01
C GLN A 63 -12.35 -12.48 16.14
N ARG A 64 -11.33 -11.92 15.45
CA ARG A 64 -9.95 -12.40 15.52
C ARG A 64 -9.09 -11.71 16.57
N TYR A 65 -9.36 -10.43 16.85
CA TYR A 65 -8.51 -9.60 17.69
C TYR A 65 -9.19 -9.11 18.98
N GLU A 66 -10.47 -9.46 19.19
CA GLU A 66 -11.27 -9.19 20.38
C GLU A 66 -11.09 -7.75 20.88
N THR A 67 -10.41 -7.56 22.02
CA THR A 67 -10.18 -6.27 22.69
C THR A 67 -9.05 -5.43 22.06
N LYS A 68 -8.24 -6.02 21.19
CA LYS A 68 -7.14 -5.34 20.47
C LYS A 68 -7.54 -4.91 19.06
N ALA A 69 -8.78 -5.18 18.67
CA ALA A 69 -9.29 -4.79 17.37
C ALA A 69 -9.34 -3.26 17.23
N LEU A 70 -9.01 -2.77 16.05
CA LEU A 70 -9.18 -1.36 15.71
C LEU A 70 -10.66 -1.05 15.46
N GLU A 71 -11.11 0.08 15.99
CA GLU A 71 -12.44 0.59 15.70
C GLU A 71 -12.61 0.88 14.21
N HIS A 72 -13.66 0.31 13.59
CA HIS A 72 -13.97 0.47 12.17
C HIS A 72 -14.09 1.94 11.76
N CYS A 73 -14.74 2.75 12.60
CA CYS A 73 -14.89 4.20 12.40
C CYS A 73 -13.52 4.91 12.34
N THR A 74 -12.55 4.47 13.13
CA THR A 74 -11.20 5.06 13.13
C THR A 74 -10.45 4.77 11.84
N VAL A 75 -10.55 3.53 11.32
CA VAL A 75 -9.92 3.14 10.06
C VAL A 75 -10.60 3.85 8.89
N ALA A 76 -11.93 3.86 8.84
CA ALA A 76 -12.70 4.57 7.81
C ALA A 76 -12.34 6.05 7.76
N THR A 77 -12.26 6.71 8.91
CA THR A 77 -11.90 8.14 9.00
C THR A 77 -10.42 8.39 8.70
N THR A 78 -9.55 7.39 8.84
CA THR A 78 -8.12 7.53 8.49
C THR A 78 -7.92 7.45 6.98
N TRP A 79 -8.64 6.57 6.31
CA TRP A 79 -8.45 6.26 4.90
C TRP A 79 -9.50 6.91 3.98
N SER A 80 -10.47 7.63 4.55
CA SER A 80 -11.41 8.44 3.77
C SER A 80 -10.67 9.49 2.95
N ARG A 81 -11.19 9.74 1.75
CA ARG A 81 -10.63 10.58 0.68
C ARG A 81 -9.42 10.00 -0.05
N LEU A 82 -8.99 8.78 0.29
CA LEU A 82 -7.91 8.07 -0.40
C LEU A 82 -8.39 6.81 -1.12
N LEU A 83 -9.64 6.38 -0.95
CA LEU A 83 -10.13 5.15 -1.59
C LEU A 83 -10.56 5.47 -3.03
N GLN A 84 -10.27 4.57 -3.98
CA GLN A 84 -10.90 4.67 -5.30
C GLN A 84 -12.38 4.29 -5.19
N ASN A 85 -13.25 5.06 -5.83
CA ASN A 85 -14.70 4.81 -5.88
C ASN A 85 -15.36 4.73 -4.50
N GLU A 86 -15.09 5.70 -3.62
CA GLU A 86 -15.74 5.84 -2.29
C GLU A 86 -17.26 5.74 -2.34
N ASN A 87 -17.87 6.30 -3.38
CA ASN A 87 -19.32 6.31 -3.55
C ASN A 87 -19.91 4.92 -3.90
N GLY A 88 -19.07 3.96 -4.31
CA GLY A 88 -19.46 2.58 -4.65
C GLY A 88 -18.99 1.53 -3.66
N LEU A 89 -18.43 1.95 -2.52
CA LEU A 89 -17.98 1.07 -1.45
C LEU A 89 -19.15 0.81 -0.48
N PRO A 90 -19.47 -0.45 -0.16
CA PRO A 90 -20.43 -0.78 0.90
C PRO A 90 -20.02 -0.13 2.22
N SER A 91 -20.98 0.22 3.09
CA SER A 91 -20.69 0.81 4.41
C SER A 91 -19.73 -0.06 5.25
N ASP A 92 -19.72 -1.37 5.01
CA ASP A 92 -18.88 -2.37 5.69
C ASP A 92 -17.83 -3.01 4.76
N TRP A 93 -17.28 -2.22 3.83
CA TRP A 93 -16.30 -2.69 2.82
C TRP A 93 -15.03 -3.32 3.40
N MET A 94 -14.76 -3.16 4.70
CA MET A 94 -13.60 -3.78 5.37
C MET A 94 -13.85 -5.23 5.77
N ASN A 95 -15.11 -5.65 5.97
CA ASN A 95 -15.47 -7.03 6.33
C ASN A 95 -15.67 -7.93 5.11
N ASP A 96 -16.01 -7.34 3.95
CA ASP A 96 -16.10 -8.06 2.67
C ASP A 96 -14.71 -8.25 2.03
N VAL A 97 -13.84 -8.99 2.74
CA VAL A 97 -12.52 -9.42 2.24
C VAL A 97 -12.64 -10.63 1.31
N SER A 98 -13.85 -10.90 0.79
CA SER A 98 -14.11 -12.00 -0.14
C SER A 98 -13.59 -11.66 -1.54
N LYS A 99 -12.30 -11.99 -1.71
CA LYS A 99 -11.69 -12.57 -2.91
C LYS A 99 -11.38 -11.71 -4.15
N HIS A 100 -11.94 -10.51 -4.40
CA HIS A 100 -11.66 -9.81 -5.69
C HIS A 100 -11.52 -8.26 -5.70
N ARG A 101 -11.42 -7.54 -4.57
CA ARG A 101 -11.32 -6.06 -4.56
C ARG A 101 -9.98 -5.48 -4.08
N THR A 102 -8.92 -6.28 -4.07
CA THR A 102 -7.62 -5.89 -3.50
C THR A 102 -6.76 -5.02 -4.42
N GLU A 103 -7.19 -4.71 -5.64
CA GLU A 103 -6.22 -4.29 -6.66
C GLU A 103 -5.78 -2.83 -6.57
N VAL A 104 -6.63 -1.86 -6.19
CA VAL A 104 -6.17 -0.47 -5.98
C VAL A 104 -7.03 0.27 -4.95
N LEU A 105 -6.61 0.23 -3.69
CA LEU A 105 -7.32 0.86 -2.57
C LEU A 105 -6.91 2.32 -2.29
N VAL A 106 -5.90 2.88 -2.96
CA VAL A 106 -5.32 4.19 -2.57
C VAL A 106 -5.56 5.31 -3.60
N GLY A 107 -6.54 5.19 -4.49
CA GLY A 107 -6.80 6.30 -5.44
C GLY A 107 -5.81 6.36 -6.61
N ILE A 108 -4.60 5.84 -6.40
CA ILE A 108 -3.43 6.02 -7.26
C ILE A 108 -3.11 4.69 -7.94
N GLU A 109 -3.29 4.64 -9.25
CA GLU A 109 -2.97 3.47 -10.05
C GLU A 109 -1.45 3.25 -10.12
N PRO A 110 -0.97 1.99 -9.99
CA PRO A 110 0.41 1.67 -10.31
C PRO A 110 0.72 2.08 -11.74
N LEU A 111 1.85 2.76 -11.94
CA LEU A 111 2.33 3.09 -13.27
C LEU A 111 2.61 1.78 -14.01
N ARG A 112 1.87 1.55 -15.10
CA ARG A 112 2.11 0.40 -15.98
C ARG A 112 3.49 0.55 -16.63
N PRO A 113 4.35 -0.48 -16.59
CA PRO A 113 5.61 -0.42 -17.32
C PRO A 113 5.28 -0.22 -18.80
N SER A 114 5.93 0.76 -19.44
CA SER A 114 5.68 1.16 -20.83
C SER A 114 6.01 0.08 -21.86
N CYS A 115 6.64 -1.03 -21.42
CA CYS A 115 6.94 -2.19 -22.26
C CYS A 115 5.98 -3.35 -21.92
N PRO A 116 5.28 -3.93 -22.91
CA PRO A 116 4.57 -5.19 -22.73
C PRO A 116 5.58 -6.23 -22.25
N ARG A 117 5.29 -6.92 -21.13
CA ARG A 117 6.08 -8.08 -20.73
C ARG A 117 6.08 -9.09 -21.89
N PRO A 118 7.24 -9.61 -22.34
CA PRO A 118 7.24 -10.64 -23.35
C PRO A 118 6.44 -11.85 -22.83
N ARG A 119 5.40 -12.23 -23.57
CA ARG A 119 4.61 -13.43 -23.29
C ARG A 119 5.51 -14.64 -23.47
N GLY A 120 5.76 -15.37 -22.39
CA GLY A 120 6.27 -16.73 -22.44
C GLY A 120 7.49 -16.98 -21.58
N TRP A 121 7.27 -17.27 -20.29
CA TRP A 121 8.17 -18.11 -19.49
C TRP A 121 7.29 -18.99 -18.59
N HIS A 122 6.62 -19.96 -19.22
CA HIS A 122 6.20 -21.18 -18.53
C HIS A 122 7.18 -22.26 -18.97
N ARG A 123 7.97 -22.76 -18.03
CA ARG A 123 8.70 -24.01 -18.13
C ARG A 123 8.26 -24.90 -16.98
#